data_AF-B8CRR2-F1
#
_entry.id   AF-B8CRR2-F1
#
_cell.length_a   1.000
_cell.length_b   1.000
_cell.length_c   1.000
_cell.angle_alpha   90.00
_cell.angle_beta   90.00
_cell.angle_gamma   90.00
#
_symmetry.space_group_name_H-M   'P 1'
#
loop_
_entity.id
_entity.type
_entity.pdbx_description
1 polymer ?
#
loop_
_entity_poly.entity_id
_entity_poly.type
_entity_poly.pdbx_seq_one_letter_code
_entity_poly.pdbx_strand_id
1 'polypeptide(L)'
;MLPYLEKSYLNNEGVSGQQVALLTDRVLIAQGKKQIYGTQADLSEGKVVFSPIEDEANVDKRRKKMNMPPLGLYLKLMEEMYGIKDHPEIDLE
;
A
#
# COMPACT_ATOMS: atom_id res chain seq x y z
N MET A 1 1.01 7.40 -12.74
CA MET A 1 1.08 8.13 -11.45
C MET A 1 0.27 9.41 -11.55
N LEU A 2 -0.12 9.97 -10.39
CA LEU A 2 -0.89 11.22 -10.27
C LEU A 2 0.08 12.38 -9.99
N PRO A 3 0.64 13.04 -11.03
CA PRO A 3 1.84 13.87 -10.89
C PRO A 3 1.65 15.08 -9.97
N TYR A 4 0.44 15.65 -9.93
CA TYR A 4 0.15 16.78 -9.05
C TYR A 4 0.12 16.40 -7.57
N LEU A 5 -0.37 15.20 -7.26
CA LEU A 5 -0.47 14.72 -5.88
C LEU A 5 0.91 14.33 -5.35
N GLU A 6 1.73 13.70 -6.20
CA GLU A 6 3.14 13.43 -5.90
C GLU A 6 3.93 14.73 -5.67
N LYS A 7 3.75 15.74 -6.53
CA LYS A 7 4.37 17.05 -6.34
C LYS A 7 3.96 17.70 -5.02
N SER A 8 2.68 17.63 -4.65
CA SER A 8 2.18 18.17 -3.39
C SER A 8 2.82 17.50 -2.17
N TYR A 9 3.01 16.16 -2.22
CA TYR A 9 3.77 15.44 -1.19
C TYR A 9 5.24 15.89 -1.13
N LEU A 10 5.93 15.97 -2.27
CA LEU A 10 7.33 16.39 -2.34
C LEU A 10 7.55 17.83 -1.87
N ASN A 11 6.57 18.70 -2.07
CA ASN A 11 6.59 20.09 -1.64
C ASN A 11 6.12 20.31 -0.20
N ASN A 12 5.71 19.25 0.51
CA ASN A 12 5.14 19.32 1.86
C ASN A 12 3.88 20.20 1.96
N GLU A 13 3.01 20.16 0.94
CA GLU A 13 1.79 20.97 0.83
C GLU A 13 0.57 20.30 1.49
N GLY A 14 0.79 19.47 2.52
CA GLY A 14 -0.29 18.83 3.31
C GLY A 14 -0.83 17.52 2.75
N VAL A 15 -0.19 16.94 1.73
CA VAL A 15 -0.48 15.59 1.21
C VAL A 15 0.56 14.62 1.75
N SER A 16 0.13 13.51 2.36
CA SER A 16 1.02 12.45 2.82
C SER A 16 1.32 11.43 1.72
N GLY A 17 2.44 10.73 1.84
CA GLY A 17 2.81 9.67 0.89
C GLY A 17 1.77 8.54 0.82
N GLN A 18 1.12 8.23 1.95
CA GLN A 18 0.00 7.28 2.03
C GLN A 18 -1.20 7.74 1.18
N GLN A 19 -1.53 9.03 1.19
CA GLN A 19 -2.62 9.57 0.35
C GLN A 19 -2.27 9.48 -1.14
N VAL A 20 -1.01 9.76 -1.52
CA VAL A 20 -0.54 9.57 -2.90
C VAL A 20 -0.68 8.11 -3.34
N ALA A 21 -0.20 7.19 -2.50
CA ALA A 21 -0.18 5.77 -2.78
C ALA A 21 -1.60 5.19 -2.93
N LEU A 22 -2.50 5.49 -1.98
CA LEU A 22 -3.90 5.04 -1.99
C LEU A 22 -4.63 5.43 -3.28
N LEU A 23 -4.55 6.71 -3.67
CA LEU A 23 -5.25 7.17 -4.86
C LEU A 23 -4.60 6.64 -6.14
N THR A 24 -3.27 6.53 -6.17
CA THR A 24 -2.53 5.99 -7.31
C THR A 24 -2.92 4.54 -7.58
N ASP A 25 -2.87 3.67 -6.57
CA ASP A 25 -3.21 2.26 -6.72
C ASP A 25 -4.69 2.06 -7.08
N ARG A 26 -5.60 2.82 -6.45
CA ARG A 26 -7.03 2.76 -6.77
C ARG A 26 -7.31 3.10 -8.24
N VAL A 27 -6.65 4.14 -8.77
CA VAL A 27 -6.79 4.50 -10.20
C VAL A 27 -6.20 3.42 -11.10
N LEU A 28 -5.07 2.81 -10.73
CA LEU A 28 -4.46 1.75 -11.52
C LEU A 28 -5.36 0.51 -11.60
N ILE A 29 -5.91 0.06 -10.47
CA ILE A 29 -6.86 -1.06 -10.44
C ILE A 29 -8.10 -0.75 -11.28
N ALA A 30 -8.65 0.46 -11.17
CA ALA A 30 -9.79 0.88 -11.99
C ALA A 30 -9.50 0.87 -13.51
N GLN A 31 -8.22 0.97 -13.89
CA GLN A 31 -7.75 0.85 -15.27
C GLN A 31 -7.33 -0.58 -15.67
N GLY A 32 -7.55 -1.58 -14.81
CA GLY A 32 -7.12 -2.96 -15.04
C GLY A 32 -5.60 -3.17 -14.94
N LYS A 33 -4.89 -2.27 -14.25
CA LYS A 33 -3.43 -2.34 -14.06
C LYS A 33 -3.08 -2.80 -12.66
N LYS A 34 -1.86 -3.33 -12.50
CA LYS A 34 -1.28 -3.67 -11.20
C LYS A 34 -1.01 -2.42 -10.36
N GLN A 35 -1.03 -2.60 -9.05
CA GLN A 35 -0.70 -1.58 -8.06
C GLN A 35 0.79 -1.25 -8.06
N ILE A 36 1.18 -0.08 -7.58
CA ILE A 36 2.59 0.31 -7.41
C ILE A 36 3.03 0.21 -5.95
N TYR A 37 2.14 0.54 -5.01
CA TYR A 37 2.47 0.66 -3.59
C TYR A 37 1.84 -0.42 -2.69
N GLY A 38 0.89 -1.20 -3.22
CA GLY A 38 0.23 -2.29 -2.49
C GLY A 38 -0.72 -1.78 -1.41
N THR A 39 -1.56 -0.80 -1.74
CA THR A 39 -2.49 -0.19 -0.77
C THR A 39 -3.93 -0.70 -0.84
N GLN A 40 -4.30 -1.38 -1.92
CA GLN A 40 -5.62 -1.99 -2.10
C GLN A 40 -5.53 -3.49 -1.85
N ALA A 41 -6.43 -3.98 -1.01
CA ALA A 41 -6.58 -5.40 -0.69
C ALA A 41 -8.06 -5.70 -0.51
N ASP A 42 -8.41 -6.97 -0.72
CA ASP A 42 -9.72 -7.51 -0.43
C ASP A 42 -9.64 -8.45 0.77
N LEU A 43 -10.76 -8.60 1.47
CA LEU A 43 -10.94 -9.66 2.47
C LEU A 43 -11.50 -10.89 1.77
N SER A 44 -10.68 -11.94 1.65
CA SER A 44 -11.07 -13.20 1.01
C SER A 44 -10.74 -14.37 1.93
N GLU A 45 -11.73 -15.23 2.19
CA GLU A 45 -11.59 -16.41 3.07
C GLU A 45 -10.99 -16.08 4.46
N GLY A 46 -11.34 -14.92 5.01
CA GLY A 46 -10.84 -14.46 6.30
C GLY A 46 -9.38 -13.98 6.30
N LYS A 47 -8.80 -13.73 5.13
CA LYS A 47 -7.44 -13.20 4.95
C LYS A 47 -7.46 -11.90 4.15
N VAL A 48 -6.56 -10.98 4.50
CA VAL A 48 -6.32 -9.79 3.69
C VAL A 48 -5.43 -10.18 2.52
N VAL A 49 -5.92 -9.97 1.29
CA VAL A 49 -5.21 -10.33 0.06
C VAL A 49 -5.04 -9.08 -0.78
N PHE A 50 -3.79 -8.62 -0.96
CA PHE A 50 -3.50 -7.50 -1.85
C PHE A 50 -3.86 -7.83 -3.29
N SER A 51 -4.42 -6.87 -4.02
CA SER A 51 -4.51 -6.99 -5.48
C SER A 51 -3.10 -7.02 -6.10
N PRO A 52 -2.92 -7.53 -7.33
CA PRO A 52 -1.59 -7.71 -7.91
C PRO A 52 -0.72 -6.44 -7.88
N ILE A 53 0.52 -6.59 -7.41
CA ILE A 53 1.49 -5.49 -7.26
C ILE A 53 2.52 -5.61 -8.40
N GLU A 54 2.82 -4.50 -9.05
CA GLU A 54 3.89 -4.39 -10.02
C GLU A 54 5.24 -4.43 -9.28
N ASP A 55 6.15 -5.31 -9.72
CA ASP A 55 7.47 -5.47 -9.12
C ASP A 55 7.43 -5.50 -7.58
N GLU A 56 6.68 -6.47 -7.04
CA GLU A 56 6.43 -6.63 -5.60
C GLU A 56 7.73 -6.73 -4.80
N ALA A 57 8.76 -7.37 -5.35
CA ALA A 57 10.08 -7.49 -4.72
C ALA A 57 10.75 -6.13 -4.40
N ASN A 58 10.33 -5.04 -5.05
CA ASN A 58 10.84 -3.69 -4.80
C ASN A 58 9.78 -2.74 -4.21
N VAL A 59 8.62 -3.25 -3.80
CA VAL A 59 7.52 -2.43 -3.25
C VAL A 59 7.97 -1.61 -2.04
N ASP A 60 8.71 -2.21 -1.12
CA ASP A 60 9.16 -1.52 0.10
C ASP A 60 10.17 -0.40 -0.16
N LYS A 61 10.94 -0.48 -1.26
CA LYS A 61 11.79 0.63 -1.69
C LYS A 61 10.95 1.84 -2.11
N ARG A 62 9.81 1.60 -2.76
CA ARG A 62 8.86 2.67 -3.14
C ARG A 62 8.12 3.20 -1.92
N ARG A 63 7.69 2.32 -1.01
CA ARG A 63 7.01 2.69 0.24
C ARG A 63 7.90 3.54 1.15
N LYS A 64 9.18 3.18 1.29
CA LYS A 64 10.17 3.96 2.04
C LYS A 64 10.36 5.37 1.49
N LYS A 65 10.41 5.55 0.16
CA LYS A 65 10.50 6.88 -0.47
C LYS A 65 9.29 7.78 -0.18
N MET A 66 8.15 7.17 0.12
CA MET A 66 6.90 7.85 0.45
C MET A 66 6.66 7.95 1.97
N ASN A 67 7.68 7.66 2.79
CA ASN A 67 7.60 7.63 4.25
C ASN A 67 6.47 6.72 4.77
N MET A 68 6.25 5.58 4.10
CA MET A 68 5.25 4.57 4.47
C MET A 68 5.91 3.36 5.14
N PRO A 69 5.20 2.65 6.03
CA PRO A 69 5.68 1.40 6.62
C PRO A 69 5.88 0.32 5.53
N PRO A 70 6.72 -0.70 5.74
CA PRO A 70 6.83 -1.86 4.85
C PRO A 70 5.48 -2.53 4.59
N LEU A 71 5.33 -3.22 3.46
CA LEU A 71 4.08 -3.86 3.03
C LEU A 71 3.64 -4.92 4.04
N GLY A 72 4.57 -5.70 4.60
CA GLY A 72 4.27 -6.70 5.63
C GLY A 72 3.70 -6.09 6.92
N LEU A 73 4.27 -4.98 7.39
CA LEU A 73 3.71 -4.25 8.55
C LEU A 73 2.32 -3.67 8.21
N TYR A 74 2.14 -3.17 6.99
CA TYR A 74 0.85 -2.67 6.54
C TYR A 74 -0.23 -3.76 6.49
N LEU A 75 0.13 -4.97 6.02
CA LEU A 75 -0.74 -6.14 6.04
C LEU A 75 -1.23 -6.43 7.46
N LYS A 76 -0.31 -6.52 8.42
CA LYS A 76 -0.64 -6.75 9.84
C LYS A 76 -1.60 -5.70 10.39
N LEU A 77 -1.38 -4.42 10.10
CA LEU A 77 -2.28 -3.34 10.53
C LEU A 77 -3.69 -3.46 9.92
N MET A 78 -3.77 -3.86 8.64
CA MET A 78 -5.07 -4.10 7.99
C MET A 78 -5.80 -5.28 8.63
N GLU A 79 -5.07 -6.35 8.85
CA GLU A 79 -5.50 -7.58 9.48
C GLU A 79 -6.06 -7.37 10.90
N GLU A 80 -5.35 -6.61 11.74
CA GLU A 80 -5.80 -6.15 13.05
C GLU A 80 -7.08 -5.30 12.95
N MET A 81 -7.14 -4.36 12.00
CA MET A 81 -8.31 -3.50 11.78
C MET A 81 -9.56 -4.29 11.37
N TYR A 82 -9.40 -5.37 10.60
CA TYR A 82 -10.49 -6.28 10.24
C TYR A 82 -10.83 -7.31 11.33
N GLY A 83 -10.12 -7.30 12.46
CA GLY A 83 -10.39 -8.17 13.60
C GLY A 83 -10.04 -9.64 13.35
N ILE A 84 -9.16 -9.91 12.39
CA ILE A 84 -8.64 -11.25 12.14
C ILE A 84 -7.59 -11.54 13.25
N LYS A 85 -7.59 -12.76 13.81
CA LYS A 85 -6.85 -13.09 15.06
C LYS A 85 -5.64 -14.00 14.85
N ASP A 86 -5.61 -14.73 13.74
CA ASP A 86 -4.52 -15.64 13.38
C ASP A 86 -3.68 -15.01 12.26
N HIS A 87 -2.78 -14.11 12.65
CA HIS A 87 -1.78 -13.55 11.73
C HIS A 87 -0.41 -14.13 12.01
N PRO A 88 0.30 -14.65 11.00
CA PRO A 88 1.67 -15.08 11.20
C PRO A 88 2.51 -13.90 11.67
N GLU A 89 3.37 -14.12 12.66
CA GLU A 89 4.39 -13.14 13.02
C GLU A 89 5.29 -12.92 11.81
N ILE A 90 5.33 -11.68 11.32
CA ILE A 90 6.25 -11.26 10.26
C ILE A 90 7.44 -10.63 10.98
N ASP A 91 8.60 -11.29 10.93
CA ASP A 91 9.86 -10.68 11.35
C ASP A 91 10.18 -9.51 10.43
N LEU A 92 10.17 -8.31 11.00
CA LEU A 92 10.57 -7.08 10.33
C LEU A 92 12.07 -6.91 10.55
N GLU A 93 12.89 -7.57 9.74
CA GLU A 93 14.33 -7.28 9.63
C GLU A 93 14.62 -5.92 8.96
#